data_AF-A0A2A2IM94-F1
#
_entry.id   AF-A0A2A2IM94-F1
#
_cell.length_a   1.000
_cell.length_b   1.000
_cell.length_c   1.000
_cell.angle_alpha   90.00
_cell.angle_beta   90.00
_cell.angle_gamma   90.00
#
_symmetry.space_group_name_H-M   'P 1'
#
loop_
_entity.id
_entity.type
_entity.pdbx_description
1 polymer ?
#
loop_
_entity_poly.entity_id
_entity_poly.type
_entity_poly.pdbx_seq_one_letter_code
_entity_poly.pdbx_strand_id
1 'polypeptide(L)' 'MTYLQRYELKVPNIGYAGHTKFVCGIVLKIHDANYFAPISSNTKKFRTSFAIKNSMGTILSTVRLSFMFSAIVFCRN' A
#
# COMPACT_ATOMS: atom_id res chain seq x y z
N MET A 1 -9.69 -8.53 3.64
CA MET A 1 -8.43 -8.15 4.32
C MET A 1 -8.45 -8.30 5.84
N THR A 2 -9.50 -8.89 6.41
CA THR A 2 -9.60 -9.17 7.85
C THR A 2 -8.80 -10.39 8.30
N TYR A 3 -8.45 -11.31 7.39
CA TYR A 3 -7.68 -12.52 7.71
C TYR A 3 -6.21 -12.21 8.08
N LEU A 4 -5.49 -11.49 7.22
CA LEU A 4 -4.05 -11.18 7.44
C LEU A 4 -3.84 -10.34 8.71
N GLN A 5 -4.79 -9.47 9.04
CA GLN A 5 -4.77 -8.61 10.23
C GLN A 5 -4.84 -9.37 11.55
N ARG A 6 -5.36 -10.61 11.56
CA ARG A 6 -5.34 -11.47 12.75
C ARG A 6 -3.92 -11.88 13.14
N TYR A 7 -3.00 -11.91 12.17
CA TYR A 7 -1.62 -12.34 12.36
C TYR A 7 -0.64 -11.17 12.36
N GLU A 8 -0.92 -10.11 11.58
CA GLU A 8 -0.07 -8.92 11.49
C GLU A 8 -0.90 -7.62 11.61
N LEU A 9 -0.83 -6.99 12.77
CA LEU A 9 -1.57 -5.76 13.09
C LEU A 9 -1.15 -4.56 12.23
N LYS A 10 0.05 -4.60 11.63
CA LYS A 10 0.56 -3.55 10.74
C LYS A 10 -0.10 -3.59 9.36
N VAL A 11 -0.82 -4.65 9.01
CA VAL A 11 -1.51 -4.75 7.72
C VAL A 11 -2.58 -3.67 7.65
N PRO A 12 -2.50 -2.74 6.68
CA PRO A 12 -3.43 -1.63 6.59
C PRO A 12 -4.84 -2.15 6.36
N ASN A 13 -5.81 -1.64 7.10
CA ASN A 13 -7.19 -1.94 6.80
C ASN A 13 -7.56 -1.29 5.46
N ILE A 14 -8.08 -2.12 4.55
CA ILE A 14 -8.43 -1.73 3.19
C ILE A 14 -9.85 -1.17 3.12
N GLY A 15 -10.74 -1.57 4.03
CA GLY A 15 -12.11 -1.08 4.12
C GLY A 15 -12.32 -0.26 5.37
N TYR A 16 -12.43 1.06 5.22
CA TYR A 16 -12.94 1.95 6.26
C TYR A 16 -14.23 2.60 5.76
N ALA A 17 -15.15 2.93 6.68
CA ALA A 17 -16.43 3.53 6.35
C ALA A 17 -16.25 4.75 5.43
N GLY A 18 -16.81 4.67 4.22
CA GLY A 18 -16.78 5.74 3.21
C GLY A 18 -15.63 5.72 2.20
N HIS A 19 -14.54 4.98 2.42
CA HIS A 19 -13.37 5.00 1.51
C HIS A 19 -12.62 3.66 1.41
N THR A 20 -12.44 3.17 0.18
CA THR A 20 -11.55 2.04 -0.13
C THR A 20 -10.11 2.53 -0.20
N LYS A 21 -9.20 1.93 0.57
CA LYS A 21 -7.80 2.33 0.53
C LYS A 21 -7.16 1.87 -0.77
N PHE A 22 -6.67 2.81 -1.57
CA PHE A 22 -5.90 2.52 -2.77
C PHE A 22 -4.55 1.92 -2.40
N VAL A 23 -4.17 0.88 -3.12
CA VAL A 23 -2.84 0.27 -3.04
C VAL A 23 -2.09 0.59 -4.33
N CYS A 24 -0.82 0.97 -4.20
CA CYS A 24 0.10 0.92 -5.33
C CYS A 24 0.36 -0.56 -5.60
N GLY A 25 0.37 -0.95 -6.89
CA GLY A 25 0.45 -2.34 -7.37
C GLY A 25 1.71 -3.09 -6.94
N ILE A 26 2.21 -4.02 -7.77
CA ILE A 26 3.39 -4.81 -7.40
C ILE A 26 4.60 -3.89 -7.25
N VAL A 27 4.95 -3.56 -6.01
CA VAL A 27 6.11 -2.72 -5.68
C VAL A 27 7.37 -3.57 -5.55
N LEU A 28 7.20 -4.87 -5.27
CA LEU A 28 8.27 -5.85 -5.17
C LEU A 28 7.72 -7.25 -5.48
N LYS A 29 8.51 -8.06 -6.19
CA LYS A 29 8.25 -9.49 -6.39
C LYS A 29 9.39 -10.28 -5.77
N ILE A 30 9.06 -11.18 -4.85
CA ILE A 30 10.02 -12.12 -4.25
C ILE A 30 9.43 -13.52 -4.45
N HIS A 31 10.16 -14.38 -5.17
CA HIS A 31 9.64 -15.68 -5.63
C HIS A 31 8.30 -15.51 -6.37
N ASP A 32 7.29 -16.32 -6.03
CA ASP A 32 5.93 -16.26 -6.59
C ASP A 32 4.99 -15.31 -5.84
N ALA A 33 5.51 -14.52 -4.89
CA ALA A 33 4.73 -13.60 -4.08
C ALA A 33 4.87 -12.16 -4.56
N ASN A 34 3.71 -11.54 -4.80
CA ASN A 34 3.61 -10.12 -5.15
C ASN A 34 3.36 -9.29 -3.88
N TYR A 35 4.13 -8.21 -3.70
CA TYR A 35 3.97 -7.28 -2.59
C TYR A 35 3.32 -5.98 -3.05
N PHE A 36 2.32 -5.55 -2.29
CA PHE A 36 1.55 -4.35 -2.53
C PHE A 36 1.80 -3.36 -1.40
N ALA A 37 1.95 -2.08 -1.73
CA ALA A 37 2.15 -1.04 -0.74
C ALA A 37 0.94 -0.10 -0.70
N PRO A 38 0.42 0.24 0.49
CA PRO A 38 -0.70 1.15 0.60
C PRO A 38 -0.30 2.58 0.21
N ILE A 39 -1.22 3.29 -0.44
CA ILE A 39 -1.15 4.74 -0.63
C ILE A 39 -1.80 5.41 0.58
N SER A 40 -1.18 6.48 1.06
CA SER A 40 -1.68 7.31 2.15
C SER A 40 -1.73 8.76 1.72
N SER A 41 -2.83 9.45 2.04
CA SER A 41 -2.93 10.92 1.88
C SER A 41 -1.96 11.69 2.78
N ASN A 42 -1.26 11.01 3.70
CA ASN A 42 -0.21 11.62 4.50
C ASN A 42 0.94 12.08 3.59
N THR A 43 1.21 13.38 3.60
CA THR A 43 2.25 14.04 2.78
C THR A 43 3.61 14.14 3.48
N LYS A 44 3.73 13.67 4.73
CA LYS A 44 4.99 13.64 5.47
C LYS A 44 5.99 12.70 4.79
N LYS A 45 7.24 13.14 4.67
CA LYS A 45 8.34 12.32 4.15
C LYS A 45 8.86 11.38 5.23
N PHE A 46 8.84 10.09 4.94
CA PHE A 46 9.52 9.07 5.75
C PHE A 46 10.60 8.41 4.90
N ARG A 47 11.67 7.92 5.54
CA ARG A 47 12.74 7.17 4.87
C ARG A 47 12.21 5.93 4.11
N THR A 48 11.14 5.33 4.61
CA THR A 48 10.47 4.13 4.06
C THR A 48 9.24 4.46 3.21
N SER A 49 9.19 5.64 2.59
CA SER A 49 8.07 6.04 1.73
C SER A 49 8.53 6.78 0.49
N PHE A 50 7.78 6.56 -0.60
CA PHE A 50 7.92 7.37 -1.82
C PHE A 50 6.83 8.43 -1.87
N ALA A 51 7.21 9.66 -2.22
CA ALA A 51 6.26 10.77 -2.38
C ALA A 51 5.66 10.76 -3.80
N ILE A 52 4.33 10.79 -3.88
CA ILE A 52 3.60 11.05 -5.13
C ILE A 52 3.38 12.55 -5.21
N LYS A 53 3.86 13.15 -6.30
CA LYS A 53 3.84 14.60 -6.51
C LYS A 53 3.04 14.96 -7.75
N ASN A 54 2.46 16.16 -7.76
CA ASN A 54 1.96 16.77 -8.99
C ASN A 54 3.13 17.33 -9.84
N SER A 55 2.81 17.85 -11.03
CA SER A 55 3.77 18.49 -11.94
C SER A 55 4.49 19.70 -11.31
N MET A 56 3.87 20.37 -10.34
CA MET A 56 4.43 21.50 -9.61
C MET A 56 5.35 21.08 -8.45
N GLY A 57 5.52 19.78 -8.20
CA GLY A 57 6.36 19.25 -7.13
C GLY A 57 5.70 19.18 -5.75
N THR A 58 4.43 19.58 -5.62
CA THR A 58 3.63 19.44 -4.39
C THR A 58 3.35 17.97 -4.10
N ILE A 59 3.59 17.53 -2.87
CA ILE A 59 3.33 16.15 -2.44
C ILE A 59 1.82 16.00 -2.20
N LEU A 60 1.19 15.11 -2.94
CA LEU A 60 -0.24 14.81 -2.82
C LEU A 60 -0.48 13.61 -1.88
N SER A 61 0.44 12.65 -1.88
CA SER A 61 0.32 11.41 -1.11
C SER A 61 1.67 10.70 -1.00
N THR A 62 1.70 9.62 -0.20
CA THR A 62 2.88 8.76 -0.05
C THR A 62 2.55 7.28 -0.22
N VAL A 63 3.44 6.57 -0.90
CA VAL A 63 3.47 5.09 -0.93
C VAL A 63 4.24 4.63 0.31
N ARG A 64 3.63 3.81 1.16
CA ARG A 64 4.21 3.42 2.45
C ARG A 64 4.76 1.99 2.43
N LEU A 65 6.03 1.85 2.05
CA LEU A 65 6.70 0.55 1.93
C LEU A 65 6.76 -0.23 3.25
N SER A 66 6.88 0.47 4.39
CA SER A 66 6.91 -0.17 5.72
C SER A 66 5.61 -0.90 6.09
N PHE A 67 4.53 -0.67 5.34
CA PHE A 67 3.24 -1.32 5.52
C PHE A 67 2.86 -2.16 4.29
N MET A 68 3.84 -2.54 3.47
CA MET A 68 3.60 -3.45 2.37
C MET A 68 3.18 -4.82 2.89
N PHE A 69 2.36 -5.50 2.11
CA PHE A 69 1.91 -6.85 2.42
C PHE A 69 1.93 -7.71 1.16
N SER A 70 2.18 -8.99 1.35
CA SER A 70 2.05 -9.96 0.26
C SER A 70 0.56 -10.25 0.02
N ALA A 71 0.17 -10.31 -1.25
CA ALA A 71 -1.12 -10.84 -1.64
C ALA A 71 -0.96 -11.74 -2.87
N ILE A 72 -1.61 -12.90 -2.81
CA ILE A 72 -1.78 -13.75 -3.98
C ILE A 72 -2.86 -13.10 -4.83
N VAL A 73 -2.46 -12.52 -5.97
CA VAL A 73 -3.41 -12.08 -6.98
C VAL A 73 -3.81 -13.31 -7.76
N PHE A 74 -4.97 -13.89 -7.43
CA PHE A 74 -5.65 -14.77 -8.36
C PHE A 74 -6.18 -13.89 -9.50
N CYS A 75 -5.38 -13.70 -10.55
CA CYS A 75 -5.95 -13.34 -11.84
C CYS A 75 -6.82 -14.54 -12.24
N ARG A 76 -8.13 -14.42 -12.06
CA ARG A 76 -9.06 -15.24 -12.85
C ARG A 76 -8.84 -14.82 -14.30
N ASN A 77 -8.25 -15.73 -15.06
CA ASN A 77 -8.19 -15.66 -16.51
C ASN A 77 -9.61 -15.81 -17.08
#